data_AF-A0A659UQ55-F1
#
_entry.id   AF-A0A659UQ55-F1
#
_cell.length_a   1.000
_cell.length_b   1.000
_cell.length_c   1.000
_cell.angle_alpha   90.00
_cell.angle_beta   90.00
_cell.angle_gamma   90.00
#
_symmetry.space_group_name_H-M   'P 1'
#
loop_
_entity.id
_entity.type
_entity.pdbx_description
1 polymer ?
#
loop_
_entity_poly.entity_id
_entity_poly.type
_entity_poly.pdbx_seq_one_letter_code
_entity_poly.pdbx_strand_id
1 'polypeptide(L)'
;HRKWPRLPRLALEPCARAFDALTKRRFEAPVQPSSSHRVHAEPINAAQFAERLPALLSDYALRPSWRDGELPRLLALAAEKRADGPLHFGGTYDGTGRMLGCYAFYGQAGDMANLLQIQASAPHWGATLDGLVAAARD
;
A
#
# COMPACT_ATOMS: atom_id res chain seq x y z
N HIS A 1 -33.58 1.27 -17.15
CA HIS A 1 -32.66 2.23 -17.79
C HIS A 1 -32.59 3.52 -16.97
N ARG A 2 -31.53 3.73 -16.18
CA ARG A 2 -31.37 4.93 -15.34
C ARG A 2 -30.11 5.67 -15.80
N LYS A 3 -30.28 6.79 -16.51
CA LYS A 3 -29.20 7.63 -17.05
C LYS A 3 -28.72 8.57 -15.94
N TRP A 4 -27.43 8.55 -15.63
CA TRP A 4 -26.80 9.52 -14.73
C TRP A 4 -26.67 10.88 -15.42
N PRO A 5 -26.87 12.01 -14.71
CA PRO A 5 -26.65 13.33 -15.28
C PRO A 5 -25.15 13.56 -15.48
N ARG A 6 -24.77 13.87 -16.72
CA ARG A 6 -23.42 14.30 -17.07
C ARG A 6 -23.20 15.69 -16.45
N LEU A 7 -22.34 15.76 -15.44
CA LEU A 7 -21.83 17.03 -14.92
C LEU A 7 -20.91 17.68 -15.97
N PRO A 8 -20.98 19.02 -16.15
CA PRO A 8 -20.14 19.72 -17.10
C PRO A 8 -18.69 19.77 -16.60
N ARG A 9 -17.74 19.50 -17.51
CA ARG A 9 -16.29 19.66 -17.32
C ARG A 9 -15.93 21.16 -17.22
N LEU A 10 -16.28 21.79 -16.10
CA LEU A 10 -15.85 23.16 -15.82
C LEU A 10 -14.41 23.13 -15.26
N ALA A 11 -13.49 23.56 -16.12
CA ALA A 11 -12.14 24.07 -15.90
C ALA A 11 -11.67 24.19 -14.44
N LEU A 12 -10.97 23.16 -13.94
CA LEU A 12 -10.25 23.16 -12.65
C LEU A 12 -8.72 23.11 -12.82
N GLU A 13 -8.20 23.44 -14.02
CA GLU A 13 -6.77 23.32 -14.31
C GLU A 13 -5.83 24.31 -13.57
N PRO A 14 -6.21 25.54 -13.15
CA PRO A 14 -5.26 26.41 -12.46
C PRO A 14 -5.12 26.10 -10.96
N CYS A 15 -6.11 25.48 -10.33
CA CYS A 15 -6.07 25.16 -8.89
C CYS A 15 -5.19 23.95 -8.57
N ALA A 16 -4.92 23.08 -9.55
CA ALA A 16 -4.08 21.89 -9.35
C ALA A 16 -2.63 22.26 -8.98
N ARG A 17 -2.03 23.25 -9.67
CA ARG A 17 -0.62 23.61 -9.45
C ARG A 17 -0.35 24.28 -8.10
N ALA A 18 -1.32 25.01 -7.55
CA ALA A 18 -1.17 25.67 -6.26
C ALA A 18 -1.21 24.66 -5.09
N PHE A 19 -2.02 23.59 -5.23
CA PHE A 19 -2.03 22.50 -4.25
C PHE A 19 -0.74 21.67 -4.31
N ASP A 20 -0.18 21.40 -5.50
CA ASP A 20 1.08 20.66 -5.65
C ASP A 20 2.28 21.35 -4.98
N ALA A 21 2.34 22.69 -5.00
CA ALA A 21 3.41 23.43 -4.31
C ALA A 21 3.27 23.39 -2.78
N LEU A 22 2.02 23.31 -2.28
CA LEU A 22 1.74 23.29 -0.85
C LEU A 22 1.89 21.89 -0.23
N THR A 23 1.66 20.82 -1.00
CA THR A 23 1.94 19.44 -0.57
C THR A 23 3.43 19.14 -0.50
N LYS A 24 4.25 19.61 -1.46
CA LYS A 24 5.71 19.44 -1.40
C LYS A 24 6.30 20.00 -0.10
N ARG A 25 5.87 21.18 0.33
CA ARG A 25 6.42 21.83 1.52
C ARG A 25 5.95 21.23 2.86
N ARG A 26 4.84 20.47 2.87
CA ARG A 26 4.32 19.80 4.08
C ARG A 26 4.70 18.32 4.16
N PHE A 27 5.05 17.69 3.04
CA PHE A 27 5.43 16.27 2.95
C PHE A 27 6.88 16.02 2.57
N GLU A 28 7.69 17.04 2.24
CA GLU A 28 9.15 16.93 2.27
C GLU A 28 9.61 16.82 3.73
N ALA A 29 9.33 15.66 4.34
CA ALA A 29 10.28 15.10 5.27
C ALA A 29 11.59 14.95 4.48
N PRO A 30 12.75 15.36 5.02
CA PRO A 30 14.00 15.09 4.34
C PRO A 30 14.03 13.59 4.03
N VAL A 31 14.17 13.24 2.75
CA VAL A 31 14.55 11.90 2.32
C VAL A 31 15.93 11.71 2.94
N GLN A 32 15.96 11.28 4.19
CA GLN A 32 17.17 10.79 4.82
C GLN A 32 17.54 9.58 3.98
N PRO A 33 18.70 9.57 3.29
CA PRO A 33 19.19 8.36 2.68
C PRO A 33 19.33 7.37 3.83
N SER A 34 18.40 6.40 3.85
CA SER A 34 18.29 5.43 4.94
C SER A 34 19.67 4.80 5.09
N SER A 35 20.24 4.93 6.28
CA SER A 35 21.61 4.52 6.60
C SER A 35 21.78 3.03 6.31
N SER A 36 22.27 2.68 5.12
CA SER A 36 22.88 1.43 4.64
C SER A 36 22.41 0.06 5.18
N HIS A 37 21.28 -0.02 5.88
CA HIS A 37 20.66 -1.28 6.20
C HIS A 37 20.05 -1.75 4.88
N ARG A 38 20.50 -2.91 4.40
CA ARG A 38 19.97 -3.54 3.20
C ARG A 38 18.49 -3.83 3.43
N VAL A 39 17.64 -2.88 3.06
CA VAL A 39 16.20 -3.09 2.98
C VAL A 39 15.95 -3.93 1.74
N HIS A 40 15.21 -5.01 1.89
CA HIS A 40 14.83 -5.88 0.79
C HIS A 40 13.32 -6.14 0.84
N ALA A 41 12.73 -6.39 -0.33
CA ALA A 41 11.35 -6.79 -0.46
C ALA A 41 11.29 -8.29 -0.80
N GLU A 42 10.35 -9.00 -0.21
CA GLU A 42 10.07 -10.40 -0.54
C GLU A 42 8.56 -10.66 -0.62
N PRO A 43 8.12 -11.59 -1.48
CA PRO A 43 6.75 -12.07 -1.47
C PRO A 43 6.41 -12.74 -0.13
N ILE A 44 5.22 -12.48 0.38
CA ILE A 44 4.69 -13.15 1.58
C ILE A 44 3.34 -13.78 1.26
N ASN A 45 2.85 -14.65 2.13
CA ASN A 45 1.50 -15.21 2.01
C ASN A 45 0.48 -14.41 2.85
N ALA A 46 -0.81 -14.68 2.63
CA ALA A 46 -1.90 -14.00 3.32
C ALA A 46 -1.87 -14.17 4.85
N ALA A 47 -1.40 -15.33 5.34
CA ALA A 47 -1.29 -15.59 6.77
C ALA A 47 -0.19 -14.72 7.41
N GLN A 48 0.99 -14.67 6.78
CA GLN A 48 2.10 -13.80 7.19
C GLN A 48 1.67 -12.33 7.16
N PHE A 49 0.95 -11.90 6.12
CA PHE A 49 0.43 -10.54 6.06
C PHE A 49 -0.55 -10.24 7.22
N ALA A 50 -1.48 -11.17 7.50
CA ALA A 50 -2.46 -11.04 8.59
C ALA A 50 -1.82 -10.98 9.97
N GLU A 51 -0.73 -11.72 10.20
CA GLU A 51 0.01 -11.69 11.47
C GLU A 51 0.78 -10.38 11.68
N ARG A 52 1.34 -9.80 10.62
CA ARG A 52 2.28 -8.68 10.72
C ARG A 52 1.64 -7.31 10.59
N LEU A 53 0.56 -7.19 9.81
CA LEU A 53 -0.15 -5.93 9.60
C LEU A 53 -0.61 -5.28 10.92
N PRO A 54 -1.22 -5.99 11.90
CA PRO A 54 -1.65 -5.38 13.16
C PRO A 54 -0.49 -4.77 13.96
N ALA A 55 0.69 -5.38 13.92
CA ALA A 55 1.87 -4.86 14.60
C ALA A 55 2.33 -3.53 13.98
N LEU A 56 2.33 -3.43 12.64
CA LEU A 56 2.68 -2.19 11.94
C LEU A 56 1.66 -1.06 12.16
N LEU A 57 0.40 -1.42 12.45
CA LEU A 57 -0.67 -0.46 12.76
C LEU A 57 -0.72 -0.05 14.23
N SER A 58 0.08 -0.69 15.10
CA SER A 58 0.00 -0.45 16.56
C SER A 58 0.35 0.99 16.95
N ASP A 59 1.22 1.63 16.16
CA ASP A 59 1.62 3.03 16.35
C ASP A 59 0.54 4.04 15.91
N TYR A 60 -0.52 3.57 15.23
CA TYR A 60 -1.61 4.41 14.76
C TYR A 60 -2.78 4.41 15.76
N ALA A 61 -3.20 5.62 16.16
CA ALA A 61 -4.33 5.81 17.07
C ALA A 61 -5.65 5.35 16.44
N LEU A 62 -5.83 5.59 15.13
CA LEU A 62 -6.93 5.05 14.35
C LEU A 62 -6.45 3.81 13.61
N ARG A 63 -6.90 2.65 14.05
CA ARG A 63 -6.60 1.35 13.44
C ARG A 63 -7.84 0.46 13.42
N PRO A 64 -7.97 -0.43 12.42
CA PRO A 64 -8.99 -1.46 12.43
C PRO A 64 -8.88 -2.32 13.70
N SER A 65 -10.02 -2.61 14.33
CA SER A 65 -10.12 -3.62 15.38
C SER A 65 -10.67 -4.89 14.74
N TRP A 66 -9.78 -5.83 14.46
CA TRP A 66 -10.17 -7.15 14.00
C TRP A 66 -10.37 -8.08 15.20
N ARG A 67 -11.44 -8.87 15.16
CA ARG A 67 -11.62 -10.00 16.07
C ARG A 67 -10.67 -11.12 15.69
N ASP A 68 -10.48 -12.08 16.59
CA ASP A 68 -9.62 -13.23 16.35
C ASP A 68 -10.04 -13.97 15.05
N GLY A 69 -9.08 -14.09 14.14
CA GLY A 69 -9.27 -14.75 12.84
C GLY A 69 -10.10 -13.96 11.82
N GLU A 70 -10.53 -12.72 12.11
CA GLU A 70 -11.32 -11.91 11.17
C GLU A 70 -10.48 -11.46 9.97
N LEU A 71 -9.27 -10.92 10.20
CA LEU A 71 -8.39 -10.47 9.13
C LEU A 71 -8.04 -11.59 8.13
N PRO A 72 -7.62 -12.81 8.55
CA PRO A 72 -7.44 -13.93 7.64
C PRO A 72 -8.69 -14.27 6.81
N ARG A 73 -9.89 -14.22 7.41
CA ARG A 73 -11.16 -14.48 6.69
C ARG A 73 -11.44 -13.39 5.65
N LEU A 74 -11.22 -12.13 5.99
CA LEU A 74 -11.37 -11.01 5.04
C LEU A 74 -10.39 -11.14 3.86
N LEU A 75 -9.15 -11.56 4.13
CA LEU A 75 -8.17 -11.81 3.07
C LEU A 75 -8.53 -13.02 2.20
N ALA A 76 -9.14 -14.06 2.77
CA ALA A 76 -9.65 -15.19 1.99
C ALA A 76 -10.78 -14.74 1.04
N LEU A 77 -11.74 -13.96 1.54
CA LEU A 77 -12.80 -13.37 0.71
C LEU A 77 -12.23 -12.43 -0.36
N ALA A 78 -11.22 -11.63 -0.01
CA ALA A 78 -10.50 -10.78 -0.95
C ALA A 78 -9.87 -11.60 -2.07
N ALA A 79 -9.24 -12.74 -1.76
CA ALA A 79 -8.61 -13.62 -2.75
C ALA A 79 -9.60 -14.29 -3.73
N GLU A 80 -10.88 -14.37 -3.38
CA GLU A 80 -11.95 -14.82 -4.28
C GLU A 80 -12.31 -13.76 -5.33
N LYS A 81 -12.07 -12.48 -5.04
CA LYS A 81 -12.26 -11.40 -6.00
C LYS A 81 -11.15 -11.44 -7.05
N ARG A 82 -11.48 -11.90 -8.26
CA ARG A 82 -10.55 -12.02 -9.40
C ARG A 82 -10.78 -11.02 -10.52
N ALA A 83 -11.77 -10.14 -10.39
CA ALA A 83 -12.09 -9.13 -11.41
C ALA A 83 -10.91 -8.19 -11.71
N ASP A 84 -10.04 -7.96 -10.71
CA ASP A 84 -8.87 -7.08 -10.80
C ASP A 84 -7.55 -7.88 -10.87
N GLY A 85 -7.62 -9.19 -11.15
CA GLY A 85 -6.49 -10.11 -11.13
C GLY A 85 -6.31 -10.88 -9.81
N PRO A 86 -5.30 -11.77 -9.73
CA PRO A 86 -4.92 -12.44 -8.49
C PRO A 86 -4.48 -11.44 -7.40
N LEU A 87 -4.74 -11.80 -6.15
CA LEU A 87 -4.28 -11.05 -4.98
C LEU A 87 -2.84 -11.45 -4.62
N HIS A 88 -1.96 -10.46 -4.53
CA HIS A 88 -0.55 -10.61 -4.19
C HIS A 88 -0.22 -9.90 -2.89
N PHE A 89 0.82 -10.38 -2.21
CA PHE A 89 1.31 -9.79 -0.97
C PHE A 89 2.83 -9.70 -0.98
N GLY A 90 3.37 -8.66 -0.35
CA GLY A 90 4.80 -8.53 -0.14
C GLY A 90 5.12 -7.83 1.17
N GLY A 91 6.31 -8.11 1.69
CA GLY A 91 6.87 -7.51 2.89
C GLY A 91 8.20 -6.84 2.58
N THR A 92 8.50 -5.76 3.29
CA THR A 92 9.83 -5.14 3.32
C THR A 92 10.49 -5.38 4.66
N TYR A 93 11.77 -5.72 4.63
CA TYR A 93 12.53 -6.14 5.81
C TYR A 93 13.89 -5.44 5.86
N ASP A 94 14.39 -5.20 7.07
CA ASP A 94 15.78 -4.79 7.26
C ASP A 94 16.76 -5.97 7.13
N GLY A 95 18.06 -5.67 7.24
CA GLY A 95 19.11 -6.69 7.22
C GLY A 95 19.11 -7.64 8.43
N THR A 96 18.29 -7.39 9.45
CA THR A 96 18.12 -8.26 10.63
C THR A 96 16.88 -9.16 10.52
N GLY A 97 16.09 -9.01 9.46
CA GLY A 97 14.84 -9.75 9.24
C GLY A 97 13.63 -9.14 9.97
N ARG A 98 13.74 -7.92 10.50
CA ARG A 98 12.58 -7.21 11.06
C ARG A 98 11.75 -6.63 9.92
N MET A 99 10.44 -6.88 9.96
CA MET A 99 9.51 -6.28 9.00
C MET A 99 9.39 -4.77 9.24
N LEU A 100 9.60 -4.02 8.16
CA LEU A 100 9.52 -2.56 8.10
C LEU A 100 8.20 -2.09 7.48
N GLY A 101 7.61 -2.91 6.62
CA GLY A 101 6.34 -2.66 5.95
C GLY A 101 5.79 -3.89 5.23
N CYS A 102 4.54 -3.79 4.80
CA CYS A 102 3.87 -4.81 4.00
C CYS A 102 2.82 -4.19 3.08
N TYR A 103 2.51 -4.88 2.00
CA TYR A 103 1.48 -4.47 1.05
C TYR A 103 0.70 -5.65 0.49
N ALA A 104 -0.50 -5.35 0.00
CA ALA A 104 -1.38 -6.26 -0.71
C ALA A 104 -1.99 -5.53 -1.92
N PHE A 105 -2.01 -6.17 -3.09
CA PHE A 105 -2.59 -5.60 -4.31
C PHE A 105 -3.16 -6.69 -5.22
N TYR A 106 -4.16 -6.34 -6.00
CA TYR A 106 -4.62 -7.18 -7.11
C TYR A 106 -3.89 -6.78 -8.38
N GLY A 107 -3.46 -7.74 -9.19
CA GLY A 107 -2.86 -7.43 -10.47
C GLY A 107 -2.33 -8.64 -11.20
N GLN A 108 -1.97 -8.43 -12.46
CA GLN A 108 -1.32 -9.41 -13.32
C GLN A 108 -0.37 -8.69 -14.26
N ALA A 109 0.64 -9.40 -14.76
CA ALA A 109 1.64 -8.85 -15.66
C ALA A 109 0.98 -8.16 -16.88
N GLY A 110 1.40 -6.93 -17.15
CA GLY A 110 0.87 -6.13 -18.27
C GLY A 110 -0.46 -5.41 -18.01
N ASP A 111 -0.99 -5.47 -16.79
CA ASP A 111 -2.24 -4.81 -16.38
C ASP A 111 -2.01 -3.82 -15.22
N MET A 112 -3.04 -3.04 -14.88
CA MET A 112 -2.98 -2.10 -13.75
C MET A 112 -3.08 -2.84 -12.41
N ALA A 113 -2.09 -2.63 -11.54
CA ALA A 113 -2.17 -3.10 -10.15
C ALA A 113 -3.13 -2.23 -9.33
N ASN A 114 -4.10 -2.87 -8.70
CA ASN A 114 -5.07 -2.25 -7.80
C ASN A 114 -4.65 -2.49 -6.34
N LEU A 115 -4.13 -1.45 -5.70
CA LEU A 115 -3.71 -1.50 -4.31
C LEU A 115 -4.89 -1.80 -3.38
N LEU A 116 -4.77 -2.86 -2.58
CA LEU A 116 -5.74 -3.20 -1.54
C LEU A 116 -5.36 -2.55 -0.21
N GLN A 117 -4.10 -2.70 0.21
CA GLN A 117 -3.61 -2.20 1.50
C GLN A 117 -2.09 -2.04 1.44
N ILE A 118 -1.57 -0.99 2.07
CA ILE A 118 -0.14 -0.80 2.31
C ILE A 118 0.07 -0.22 3.70
N GLN A 119 1.10 -0.71 4.40
CA GLN A 119 1.51 -0.15 5.67
C GLN A 119 3.02 -0.23 5.81
N ALA A 120 3.64 0.85 6.30
CA ALA A 120 5.04 0.88 6.64
C ALA A 120 5.28 1.68 7.91
N SER A 121 6.42 1.43 8.55
CA SER A 121 6.95 2.30 9.59
C SER A 121 7.50 3.60 8.98
N ALA A 122 7.42 4.71 9.73
CA ALA A 122 7.62 6.07 9.21
C ALA A 122 8.85 6.29 8.31
N PRO A 123 10.07 5.82 8.65
CA PRO A 123 11.24 6.03 7.78
C PRO A 123 11.31 5.09 6.56
N HIS A 124 10.41 4.10 6.45
CA HIS A 124 10.50 3.01 5.47
C HIS A 124 9.36 2.97 4.45
N TRP A 125 8.55 4.03 4.38
CA TRP A 125 7.49 4.18 3.37
C TRP A 125 8.02 4.12 1.94
N GLY A 126 9.13 4.82 1.66
CA GLY A 126 9.76 4.83 0.33
C GLY A 126 10.14 3.42 -0.13
N ALA A 127 10.90 2.70 0.70
CA ALA A 127 11.30 1.32 0.37
C ALA A 127 10.12 0.35 0.21
N THR A 128 9.03 0.55 0.98
CA THR A 128 7.82 -0.27 0.86
C THR A 128 7.04 0.02 -0.42
N LEU A 129 6.98 1.29 -0.84
CA LEU A 129 6.41 1.68 -2.12
C LEU A 129 7.27 1.16 -3.29
N ASP A 130 8.59 1.28 -3.21
CA ASP A 130 9.51 0.77 -4.23
C ASP A 130 9.35 -0.75 -4.40
N GLY A 131 9.25 -1.49 -3.29
CA GLY A 131 8.97 -2.93 -3.29
C GLY A 131 7.63 -3.27 -3.93
N LEU A 132 6.57 -2.50 -3.65
CA LEU A 132 5.28 -2.68 -4.29
C LEU A 132 5.35 -2.42 -5.80
N VAL A 133 5.99 -1.33 -6.21
CA VAL A 133 6.09 -0.95 -7.63
C VAL A 133 6.93 -1.97 -8.40
N ALA A 134 7.98 -2.51 -7.79
CA ALA A 134 8.74 -3.62 -8.36
C ALA A 134 7.86 -4.86 -8.54
N ALA A 135 7.16 -5.30 -7.49
CA ALA A 135 6.30 -6.47 -7.54
C ALA A 135 5.10 -6.32 -8.51
N ALA A 136 4.62 -5.09 -8.72
CA ALA A 136 3.53 -4.81 -9.66
C ALA A 136 3.98 -4.74 -11.14
N ARG A 137 5.30 -4.65 -11.39
CA ARG A 137 5.86 -4.64 -12.75
C ARG A 137 6.13 -6.04 -13.28
N ASP A 138 6.39 -6.98 -12.39
CA ASP A 138 6.67 -8.38 -12.68
C ASP A 138 5.37 -9.16 -12.98
#